data_AF-A0A925TM31-F1
#
_entry.id   AF-A0A925TM31-F1
#
_cell.length_a   1.000
_cell.length_b   1.000
_cell.length_c   1.000
_cell.angle_alpha   90.00
_cell.angle_beta   90.00
_cell.angle_gamma   90.00
#
_symmetry.space_group_name_H-M   'P 1'
#
loop_
_entity.id
_entity.type
_entity.pdbx_description
1 polymer ?
#
loop_
_entity_poly.entity_id
_entity_poly.type
_entity_poly.pdbx_seq_one_letter_code
_entity_poly.pdbx_strand_id
1 'polypeptide(L)'
;MSFDLFTPNSAGSQATFNLEYQIGSSGTFTQLAGKSYITDTAQSPLTVTSITLTGLDLSPLNNQSGQVTLRLNNTATSGTSWNTLALDNFTYTASPVPEPSTFALLAGTAVLGLAAFRRRHTSRLPSAP
;
A
#
# COMPACT_ATOMS: atom_id res chain seq x y z
N MET A 1 -4.62 -1.39 5.27
CA MET A 1 -4.28 -0.02 5.72
C MET A 1 -5.52 0.55 6.37
N SER A 2 -5.38 1.32 7.44
CA SER A 2 -6.47 2.02 8.10
C SER A 2 -6.04 3.43 8.48
N PHE A 3 -7.02 4.31 8.65
CA PHE A 3 -6.83 5.67 9.14
C PHE A 3 -8.16 6.18 9.69
N ASP A 4 -8.10 7.17 10.55
CA ASP A 4 -9.25 7.86 11.08
C ASP A 4 -9.54 9.12 10.26
N LEU A 5 -10.82 9.38 10.02
CA LEU A 5 -11.31 10.51 9.24
C LEU A 5 -12.34 11.29 10.04
N PHE A 6 -12.21 12.61 10.07
CA PHE A 6 -13.10 13.49 10.82
C PHE A 6 -13.12 14.91 10.27
N THR A 7 -14.19 15.65 10.58
CA THR A 7 -14.31 17.08 10.29
C THR A 7 -14.09 17.91 11.57
N PRO A 8 -12.92 18.53 11.77
CA PRO A 8 -12.66 19.33 12.97
C PRO A 8 -13.37 20.70 12.98
N ASN A 9 -13.73 21.25 11.82
CA ASN A 9 -14.46 22.53 11.74
C ASN A 9 -15.42 22.58 10.54
N SER A 10 -16.45 23.41 10.66
CA SER A 10 -17.40 23.68 9.59
C SER A 10 -17.34 25.12 9.11
N ALA A 11 -16.27 25.45 8.41
CA ALA A 11 -16.06 26.77 7.81
C ALA A 11 -16.78 26.96 6.45
N GLY A 12 -17.49 25.94 5.94
CA GLY A 12 -18.10 26.00 4.61
C GLY A 12 -19.17 24.93 4.37
N SER A 13 -19.32 24.51 3.11
CA SER A 13 -20.27 23.47 2.71
C SER A 13 -19.65 22.06 2.86
N GLN A 14 -20.53 21.05 2.91
CA GLN A 14 -20.15 19.66 2.70
C GLN A 14 -19.51 19.51 1.30
N ALA A 15 -18.42 18.76 1.22
CA ALA A 15 -17.76 18.41 -0.03
C ALA A 15 -17.38 16.93 -0.04
N THR A 16 -17.30 16.38 -1.25
CA THR A 16 -16.84 15.02 -1.49
C THR A 16 -15.36 15.06 -1.87
N PHE A 17 -14.56 14.20 -1.24
CA PHE A 17 -13.14 14.04 -1.49
C PHE A 17 -12.87 12.62 -1.98
N ASN A 18 -12.24 12.50 -3.15
CA ASN A 18 -11.75 11.23 -3.66
C ASN A 18 -10.41 10.89 -3.01
N LEU A 19 -10.26 9.64 -2.55
CA LEU A 19 -8.94 9.11 -2.26
C LEU A 19 -8.28 8.72 -3.57
N GLU A 20 -7.15 9.34 -3.85
CA GLU A 20 -6.42 9.15 -5.09
C GLU A 20 -4.97 8.77 -4.79
N TYR A 21 -4.35 8.08 -5.75
CA TYR A 21 -2.96 7.69 -5.69
C TYR A 21 -2.21 8.07 -6.97
N GLN A 22 -0.90 8.22 -6.84
CA GLN A 22 0.03 8.38 -7.94
C GLN A 22 1.26 7.51 -7.65
N ILE A 23 1.77 6.85 -8.68
CA ILE A 23 3.00 6.05 -8.63
C ILE A 23 4.10 6.84 -9.34
N GLY A 24 5.25 6.98 -8.68
CA GLY A 24 6.35 7.84 -9.11
C GLY A 24 6.13 9.30 -8.72
N SER A 25 6.94 10.19 -9.30
CA SER A 25 6.97 11.63 -9.00
C SER A 25 6.19 12.49 -10.00
N SER A 26 5.54 11.90 -11.01
CA SER A 26 4.81 12.60 -12.06
C SER A 26 3.67 11.75 -12.62
N GLY A 27 2.76 12.37 -13.37
CA GLY A 27 1.60 11.69 -13.99
C GLY A 27 0.26 12.07 -13.34
N THR A 28 -0.79 11.33 -13.69
CA THR A 28 -2.16 11.61 -13.24
C THR A 28 -2.49 10.83 -11.98
N PHE A 29 -3.13 11.50 -11.02
CA PHE A 29 -3.70 10.84 -9.86
C PHE A 29 -4.92 10.02 -10.27
N THR A 30 -4.97 8.76 -9.83
CA THR A 30 -6.08 7.85 -10.11
C THR A 30 -6.83 7.57 -8.82
N GLN A 31 -8.16 7.50 -8.89
CA GLN A 31 -8.97 7.19 -7.71
C GLN A 31 -8.68 5.76 -7.21
N LEU A 32 -8.40 5.62 -5.92
CA LEU A 32 -8.09 4.34 -5.29
C LEU A 32 -9.39 3.60 -4.98
N ALA A 33 -9.63 2.50 -5.70
CA ALA A 33 -10.78 1.60 -5.51
C ALA A 33 -12.16 2.30 -5.43
N GLY A 34 -12.32 3.41 -6.17
CA GLY A 34 -13.56 4.20 -6.17
C GLY A 34 -13.92 4.81 -4.81
N LYS A 35 -12.97 4.95 -3.88
CA LYS A 35 -13.25 5.48 -2.54
C LYS A 35 -13.41 7.00 -2.57
N SER A 36 -14.46 7.46 -1.91
CA SER A 36 -14.73 8.87 -1.67
C SER A 36 -15.25 9.06 -0.25
N TYR A 37 -15.01 10.23 0.31
CA TYR A 37 -15.45 10.59 1.65
C TYR A 37 -16.10 11.97 1.63
N ILE A 38 -17.05 12.20 2.53
CA ILE A 38 -17.76 13.48 2.61
C ILE A 38 -17.35 14.16 3.91
N THR A 39 -17.06 15.47 3.85
CA THR A 39 -16.83 16.28 5.05
C THR A 39 -18.13 16.65 5.73
N ASP A 40 -18.56 15.88 6.72
CA ASP A 40 -19.75 16.22 7.51
C ASP A 40 -19.59 17.54 8.28
N THR A 41 -20.70 18.03 8.84
CA THR A 41 -20.64 19.15 9.79
C THR A 41 -19.85 18.74 11.03
N ALA A 42 -18.94 19.59 11.50
CA ALA A 42 -18.16 19.38 12.70
C ALA A 42 -19.08 19.24 13.92
N GLN A 43 -18.81 18.23 14.74
CA GLN A 43 -19.62 17.89 15.91
C GLN A 43 -18.81 18.08 17.19
N SER A 44 -19.52 18.30 18.30
CA SER A 44 -18.98 18.29 19.65
C SER A 44 -19.85 17.35 20.50
N PRO A 45 -19.35 16.15 20.88
CA PRO A 45 -17.99 15.65 20.70
C PRO A 45 -17.61 15.39 19.24
N LEU A 46 -16.29 15.36 18.96
CA LEU A 46 -15.78 15.05 17.62
C LEU A 46 -16.16 13.62 17.23
N THR A 47 -16.87 13.49 16.12
CA THR A 47 -17.18 12.19 15.52
C THR A 47 -16.03 11.76 14.61
N VAL A 48 -15.43 10.62 14.96
CA VAL A 48 -14.30 10.03 14.24
C VAL A 48 -14.76 8.75 13.55
N THR A 49 -14.48 8.64 12.25
CA THR A 49 -14.79 7.46 11.45
C THR A 49 -13.50 6.72 11.10
N SER A 50 -13.34 5.51 11.59
CA SER A 50 -12.21 4.65 11.19
C SER A 50 -12.49 4.02 9.82
N ILE A 51 -11.60 4.29 8.88
CA ILE A 51 -11.61 3.76 7.53
C ILE A 51 -10.62 2.61 7.44
N THR A 52 -11.06 1.48 6.87
CA THR A 52 -10.18 0.33 6.57
C THR A 52 -10.19 0.04 5.09
N LEU A 53 -8.99 0.06 4.48
CA LEU A 53 -8.74 -0.38 3.12
C LEU A 53 -8.25 -1.83 3.12
N THR A 54 -8.95 -2.66 2.36
CA THR A 54 -8.65 -4.08 2.17
C THR A 54 -7.45 -4.29 1.25
N GLY A 55 -6.93 -5.52 1.19
CA GLY A 55 -5.89 -5.88 0.23
C GLY A 55 -6.33 -5.70 -1.23
N LEU A 56 -7.63 -5.88 -1.53
CA LEU A 56 -8.17 -5.63 -2.87
C LEU A 56 -8.18 -4.14 -3.20
N ASP A 57 -8.56 -3.29 -2.23
CA ASP A 57 -8.56 -1.83 -2.42
C ASP A 57 -7.14 -1.31 -2.73
N LEU A 58 -6.13 -1.91 -2.10
CA LEU A 58 -4.72 -1.52 -2.24
C LEU A 58 -4.00 -2.24 -3.38
N SER A 59 -4.65 -3.19 -4.07
CA SER A 59 -4.01 -3.99 -5.13
C SER A 59 -3.36 -3.21 -6.27
N PRO A 60 -3.85 -2.00 -6.67
CA PRO A 60 -3.15 -1.19 -7.67
C PRO A 60 -1.76 -0.71 -7.22
N LEU A 61 -1.49 -0.72 -5.92
CA LEU A 61 -0.24 -0.28 -5.30
C LEU A 61 0.75 -1.43 -5.09
N ASN A 62 0.41 -2.65 -5.54
CA ASN A 62 1.30 -3.81 -5.41
C ASN A 62 2.53 -3.69 -6.31
N ASN A 63 3.64 -4.28 -5.88
CA ASN A 63 4.90 -4.40 -6.64
C ASN A 63 5.48 -3.06 -7.12
N GLN A 64 5.26 -1.99 -6.35
CA GLN A 64 5.83 -0.69 -6.65
C GLN A 64 7.19 -0.55 -5.98
N SER A 65 8.22 -0.23 -6.78
CA SER A 65 9.57 0.08 -6.33
C SER A 65 9.84 1.59 -6.24
N GLY A 66 8.92 2.41 -6.77
CA GLY A 66 8.97 3.87 -6.72
C GLY A 66 8.13 4.47 -5.59
N GLN A 67 8.19 5.80 -5.46
CA GLN A 67 7.34 6.55 -4.53
C GLN A 67 5.86 6.29 -4.82
N VAL A 68 5.06 6.11 -3.78
CA VAL A 68 3.59 6.12 -3.86
C VAL A 68 3.08 7.31 -3.07
N THR A 69 2.35 8.20 -3.75
CA THR A 69 1.73 9.37 -3.14
C THR A 69 0.23 9.12 -3.02
N LEU A 70 -0.31 9.32 -1.82
CA LEU A 70 -1.75 9.29 -1.55
C LEU A 70 -2.24 10.71 -1.31
N ARG A 71 -3.42 11.05 -1.81
CA ARG A 71 -4.06 12.34 -1.52
C ARG A 71 -5.57 12.21 -1.42
N LEU A 72 -6.17 13.17 -0.73
CA LEU A 72 -7.61 13.45 -0.81
C LEU A 72 -7.82 14.64 -1.73
N ASN A 73 -8.62 14.46 -2.76
CA ASN A 73 -8.90 15.47 -3.77
C ASN A 73 -10.38 15.86 -3.73
N ASN A 74 -10.67 17.14 -3.49
CA ASN A 74 -12.05 17.64 -3.52
C ASN A 74 -12.61 17.53 -4.95
N THR A 75 -13.78 16.93 -5.11
CA THR A 75 -14.43 16.73 -6.42
C THR A 75 -15.40 17.85 -6.79
N ALA A 76 -15.67 18.78 -5.87
CA ALA A 76 -16.56 19.89 -6.13
C ALA A 76 -15.99 20.83 -7.21
N THR A 77 -16.83 21.19 -8.18
CA THR A 77 -16.48 22.07 -9.30
C THR A 77 -16.89 23.53 -9.10
N SER A 78 -17.55 23.85 -7.98
CA SER A 78 -17.99 25.19 -7.62
C SER A 78 -18.01 25.36 -6.10
N GLY A 79 -17.75 26.57 -5.59
CA GLY A 79 -17.62 26.85 -4.16
C GLY A 79 -16.17 27.10 -3.72
N THR A 80 -15.96 28.06 -2.81
CA THR A 80 -14.62 28.48 -2.35
C THR A 80 -14.35 28.19 -0.87
N SER A 81 -15.37 27.76 -0.12
CA SER A 81 -15.27 27.45 1.30
C SER A 81 -15.86 26.07 1.57
N TRP A 82 -15.03 25.19 2.10
CA TRP A 82 -15.38 23.80 2.41
C TRP A 82 -15.13 23.51 3.88
N ASN A 83 -15.87 22.56 4.43
CA ASN A 83 -15.50 21.98 5.72
C ASN A 83 -14.10 21.37 5.63
N THR A 84 -13.31 21.49 6.71
CA THR A 84 -11.96 20.90 6.73
C THR A 84 -12.08 19.39 6.92
N LEU A 85 -11.40 18.61 6.08
CA LEU A 85 -11.25 17.18 6.28
C LEU A 85 -9.89 16.91 6.94
N ALA A 86 -9.88 16.16 8.04
CA ALA A 86 -8.66 15.77 8.72
C ALA A 86 -8.52 14.25 8.76
N LEU A 87 -7.26 13.81 8.75
CA LEU A 87 -6.83 12.43 8.81
C LEU A 87 -5.93 12.24 10.04
N ASP A 88 -6.09 11.15 10.76
CA ASP A 88 -5.19 10.75 11.83
C ASP A 88 -5.07 9.22 11.93
N ASN A 89 -4.23 8.73 12.85
CA ASN A 89 -4.11 7.32 13.22
C ASN A 89 -3.83 6.39 12.03
N PHE A 90 -2.95 6.85 11.14
CA PHE A 90 -2.58 6.10 9.94
C PHE A 90 -1.82 4.83 10.31
N THR A 91 -2.35 3.69 9.91
CA THR A 91 -1.73 2.39 10.07
C THR A 91 -1.69 1.65 8.74
N TYR A 92 -0.54 1.15 8.37
CA TYR A 92 -0.41 0.26 7.21
C TYR A 92 0.42 -0.95 7.56
N THR A 93 0.04 -2.08 6.97
CA THR A 93 0.76 -3.33 7.09
C THR A 93 1.11 -3.77 5.68
N ALA A 94 2.40 -3.91 5.41
CA ALA A 94 2.89 -4.52 4.19
C ALA A 94 3.63 -5.81 4.56
N SER A 95 3.37 -6.89 3.83
CA SER A 95 4.17 -8.10 3.91
C SER A 95 5.17 -8.08 2.76
N PRO A 96 6.47 -8.30 3.02
CA PRO A 96 7.42 -8.56 1.94
C PRO A 96 6.94 -9.76 1.13
N VAL A 97 6.83 -9.60 -0.18
CA VAL A 97 6.66 -10.72 -1.12
C VAL A 97 8.03 -10.97 -1.73
N PRO A 98 8.60 -12.19 -1.60
CA PRO A 98 9.92 -12.47 -2.16
C PRO A 98 9.95 -12.20 -3.66
N GLU A 99 10.96 -11.46 -4.11
CA GLU A 99 11.19 -11.23 -5.53
C GLU A 99 11.45 -12.56 -6.26
N PRO A 100 11.19 -12.64 -7.58
CA PRO A 100 11.55 -13.81 -8.39
C PRO A 100 13.02 -14.22 -8.25
N SER A 101 13.92 -13.24 -8.10
CA SER A 101 15.36 -13.43 -7.86
C SER A 101 15.66 -14.17 -6.55
N THR A 102 14.88 -13.94 -5.50
CA THR A 102 15.00 -14.64 -4.21
C THR A 102 14.70 -16.12 -4.37
N PHE A 103 13.64 -16.46 -5.12
CA PHE A 103 13.34 -17.86 -5.44
C PHE A 103 14.43 -18.48 -6.31
N ALA A 104 14.95 -17.74 -7.30
CA ALA A 104 16.04 -18.21 -8.14
C ALA A 104 17.33 -18.47 -7.33
N LEU A 105 17.67 -17.60 -6.37
CA LEU A 105 18.81 -17.79 -5.48
C LEU A 105 18.65 -19.03 -4.60
N LEU A 106 17.47 -19.21 -4.00
CA LEU A 106 17.18 -20.39 -3.17
C LEU A 106 17.24 -21.69 -3.99
N ALA A 107 16.65 -21.71 -5.18
CA ALA A 107 16.73 -22.85 -6.08
C ALA A 107 18.18 -23.12 -6.53
N GLY A 108 18.90 -22.08 -6.93
CA GLY A 108 20.29 -22.17 -7.37
C GLY A 108 21.22 -22.69 -6.29
N THR A 109 21.11 -22.17 -5.08
CA THR A 109 21.90 -22.63 -3.92
C THR A 109 21.57 -24.07 -3.53
N ALA A 110 20.30 -24.49 -3.61
CA ALA A 110 19.91 -25.87 -3.37
C ALA A 110 20.53 -26.84 -4.40
N VAL A 111 20.53 -26.48 -5.69
CA VAL A 111 21.16 -27.27 -6.75
C VAL A 111 22.67 -27.37 -6.55
N LEU A 112 23.34 -26.26 -6.22
CA LEU A 112 24.78 -26.25 -5.94
C LEU A 112 25.13 -27.10 -4.71
N GLY A 113 24.32 -27.03 -3.66
CA GLY A 113 24.47 -27.87 -2.47
C GLY A 113 24.37 -29.36 -2.81
N LEU A 114 23.37 -29.75 -3.61
CA LEU A 114 23.21 -31.13 -4.06
C LEU A 114 24.38 -31.60 -4.95
N ALA A 115 24.85 -30.76 -5.87
CA ALA A 115 25.99 -31.06 -6.72
C ALA A 115 27.28 -31.25 -5.90
N ALA A 116 27.54 -30.38 -4.93
CA ALA A 116 28.66 -30.50 -4.00
C ALA A 116 28.56 -31.77 -3.14
N PHE A 117 27.37 -32.10 -2.65
CA PHE A 117 27.11 -33.32 -1.90
C PHE A 117 27.41 -34.59 -2.72
N ARG A 118 26.90 -34.66 -3.97
CA ARG A 118 27.16 -35.77 -4.89
C ARG A 118 28.65 -35.95 -5.17
N ARG A 119 29.38 -34.86 -5.45
CA ARG A 119 30.82 -34.89 -5.73
C ARG A 119 31.63 -35.44 -4.55
N ARG A 120 31.26 -35.09 -3.31
CA ARG A 120 31.95 -35.57 -2.10
C ARG A 120 31.71 -37.05 -1.81
N HIS A 121 30.56 -37.60 -2.23
CA HIS A 121 30.23 -39.01 -2.02
C HIS A 121 30.83 -39.95 -3.07
N THR A 122 30.92 -39.55 -4.34
CA THR A 122 31.57 -40.37 -5.38
C THR A 122 33.09 -40.47 -5.21
N SER A 123 33.72 -39.46 -4.59
CA SER A 123 35.16 -39.44 -4.34
C SER A 123 35.62 -40.34 -3.17
N ARG A 124 34.69 -41.07 -2.51
CA ARG A 124 34.97 -41.94 -1.34
C ARG A 124 34.88 -43.44 -1.65
N LEU A 125 34.71 -43.85 -2.90
CA LEU A 125 34.83 -45.27 -3.26
C LEU A 125 36.32 -45.65 -3.28
N PRO A 126 36.78 -46.62 -2.46
CA PRO A 126 38.14 -47.13 -2.51
C PRO A 126 38.39 -47.74 -3.88
N SER A 127 39.50 -47.37 -4.52
CA SER A 127 40.04 -48.13 -5.66
C SER A 127 40.33 -49.55 -5.18
N ALA A 128 39.50 -50.49 -5.60
CA ALA A 128 39.69 -51.91 -5.33
C ALA A 128 40.97 -52.41 -6.04
N PRO A 129 41.77 -53.27 -5.38
CA PRO A 129 43.00 -53.85 -5.93
C PRO A 129 42.72 -54.85 -7.05
#